data_AF-A0A3Q0J6F6-F1
#
_entry.id   AF-A0A3Q0J6F6-F1
#
_cell.length_a   1.000
_cell.length_b   1.000
_cell.length_c   1.000
_cell.angle_alpha   90.00
_cell.angle_beta   90.00
_cell.angle_gamma   90.00
#
_symmetry.space_group_name_H-M   'P 1'
#
loop_
_entity.id
_entity.type
_entity.pdbx_description
1 polymer ?
#
loop_
_entity_poly.entity_id
_entity_poly.type
_entity_poly.pdbx_seq_one_letter_code
_entity_poly.pdbx_strand_id
1 'polypeptide(L)'
;TFKNYDQPDVYETDDLPEADQGTQIHDDKGDTSENIEQLHLDAKQATLKFKDKTISVNRADFSDSLNKLHKYGYDVLSQDWELVAQGEKETPLQKYQRLQCELKELMDEVSQIKEPAENSASDKAKLSVQQIEELVSQVSAIKLDKILGPDLLESLSDVEGAALKTLVMRLDSFALSNSKTPSSKGGVGSGELVRYQLGLQSQQAQLNTAAKLTSLEQRLIKLENLLGEHSSSVCKLFGGGHNSLVENTDWLRAQINLIDAAHCDAYDARITHLSNKLDKIIEKANSVDPKDSERDQRVNELYELSRSVDSALVPRTLERLIALESLHAQAGNFATLLKELESVQVDLASNLTNNQSLLTSLEGKMGSDVERIKQDVKALDEKIKALKK
;
A
#
# COMPACT_ATOMS: atom_id res chain seq x y z
N THR A 1 -20.95 36.73 -51.86
CA THR A 1 -21.49 36.35 -50.55
C THR A 1 -20.72 37.13 -49.50
N PHE A 2 -21.31 38.21 -49.01
CA PHE A 2 -20.68 39.10 -48.03
C PHE A 2 -20.52 38.35 -46.70
N LYS A 3 -19.27 38.13 -46.25
CA LYS A 3 -19.01 37.77 -44.86
C LYS A 3 -19.20 39.06 -44.04
N ASN A 4 -20.30 39.14 -43.31
CA ASN A 4 -20.50 40.19 -42.32
C ASN A 4 -19.55 39.92 -41.16
N TYR A 5 -18.66 40.86 -40.86
CA TYR A 5 -17.67 40.79 -39.77
C TYR A 5 -18.18 41.41 -38.46
N ASP A 6 -19.41 41.94 -38.43
CA ASP A 6 -20.01 42.68 -37.30
C ASP A 6 -21.16 41.89 -36.63
N GLN A 7 -21.06 40.56 -36.58
CA GLN A 7 -22.00 39.73 -35.83
C GLN A 7 -21.29 39.11 -34.62
N PRO A 8 -21.91 39.10 -33.42
CA PRO A 8 -21.36 38.38 -32.29
C PRO A 8 -21.21 36.89 -32.63
N ASP A 9 -20.10 36.30 -32.17
CA ASP A 9 -19.77 34.89 -32.42
C ASP A 9 -20.78 33.92 -31.78
N VAL A 10 -21.45 34.36 -30.71
CA VAL A 10 -22.43 33.57 -29.95
C VAL A 10 -23.65 34.43 -29.60
N TYR A 11 -24.84 33.89 -29.81
CA TYR A 11 -26.11 34.47 -29.34
C TYR A 11 -26.67 33.55 -28.25
N GLU A 12 -26.51 33.93 -26.99
CA GLU A 12 -26.99 33.18 -25.83
C GLU A 12 -27.93 34.02 -24.96
N THR A 13 -28.74 33.33 -24.15
CA THR A 13 -29.62 33.97 -23.16
C THR A 13 -28.82 34.38 -21.93
N ASP A 14 -29.19 35.48 -21.28
CA ASP A 14 -28.55 35.95 -20.05
C ASP A 14 -28.48 34.84 -18.99
N ASP A 15 -27.28 34.58 -18.49
CA ASP A 15 -27.02 33.46 -17.57
C ASP A 15 -27.66 33.77 -16.20
N LEU A 16 -28.63 32.94 -15.80
CA LEU A 16 -29.36 33.12 -14.54
C LEU A 16 -28.60 32.42 -13.39
N PRO A 17 -28.51 33.03 -12.20
CA PRO A 17 -27.74 32.51 -11.05
C PRO A 17 -28.37 31.29 -10.35
N GLU A 18 -29.36 30.63 -10.96
CA GLU A 18 -30.24 29.66 -10.28
C GLU A 18 -29.58 28.31 -9.96
N ALA A 19 -28.45 27.97 -10.60
CA ALA A 19 -27.75 26.69 -10.39
C ALA A 19 -26.83 26.66 -9.16
N ASP A 20 -26.45 27.82 -8.60
CA ASP A 20 -25.48 27.92 -7.48
C ASP A 20 -26.13 27.89 -6.09
N GLN A 21 -27.46 27.91 -6.03
CA GLN A 21 -28.15 27.61 -4.78
C GLN A 21 -28.15 26.10 -4.63
N GLY A 22 -27.22 25.59 -3.83
CA GLY A 22 -27.15 24.19 -3.44
C GLY A 22 -28.47 23.72 -2.86
N THR A 23 -29.37 23.28 -3.74
CA THR A 23 -30.58 22.55 -3.38
C THR A 23 -30.05 21.32 -2.66
N GLN A 24 -30.35 21.25 -1.37
CA GLN A 24 -29.98 20.12 -0.53
C GLN A 24 -30.67 18.87 -1.08
N ILE A 25 -30.03 18.19 -2.03
CA ILE A 25 -30.41 16.83 -2.46
C ILE A 25 -30.17 15.83 -1.32
N HIS A 26 -29.60 16.27 -0.19
CA HIS A 26 -29.50 15.48 1.04
C HIS A 26 -30.73 15.52 1.95
N ASP A 27 -31.83 16.15 1.54
CA ASP A 27 -33.14 15.90 2.16
C ASP A 27 -33.85 14.73 1.48
N ASP A 28 -33.12 13.67 1.15
CA ASP A 28 -33.73 12.39 0.77
C ASP A 28 -34.29 11.78 2.06
N LYS A 29 -35.54 12.13 2.34
CA LYS A 29 -36.37 11.69 3.46
C LYS A 29 -36.68 10.19 3.38
N GLY A 30 -35.63 9.35 3.37
CA GLY A 30 -35.71 7.91 3.62
C GLY A 30 -35.34 7.54 5.06
N ASP A 31 -34.70 8.46 5.81
CA ASP A 31 -33.98 8.12 7.05
C ASP A 31 -34.76 8.30 8.37
N THR A 32 -36.05 8.62 8.32
CA THR A 32 -36.86 8.81 9.55
C THR A 32 -38.16 8.00 9.51
N SER A 33 -38.11 6.72 9.13
CA SER A 33 -39.23 5.82 9.38
C SER A 33 -39.29 5.47 10.87
N GLU A 34 -40.41 5.74 11.54
CA GLU A 34 -40.63 5.49 12.97
C GLU A 34 -40.45 4.00 13.38
N ASN A 35 -40.42 3.09 12.40
CA ASN A 35 -40.34 1.64 12.58
C ASN A 35 -38.94 1.05 12.33
N ILE A 36 -37.94 1.87 11.97
CA ILE A 36 -36.58 1.39 11.69
C ILE A 36 -35.61 2.08 12.65
N GLU A 37 -34.98 1.28 13.51
CA GLU A 37 -33.87 1.76 14.33
C GLU A 37 -32.61 1.93 13.47
N GLN A 38 -32.14 3.17 13.33
CA GLN A 38 -30.88 3.45 12.65
C GLN A 38 -29.71 3.35 13.62
N LEU A 39 -28.90 2.31 13.46
CA LEU A 39 -27.69 2.13 14.24
C LEU A 39 -26.49 2.73 13.50
N HIS A 40 -25.81 3.68 14.12
CA HIS A 40 -24.56 4.21 13.60
C HIS A 40 -23.45 3.14 13.70
N LEU A 41 -22.96 2.69 12.55
CA LEU A 41 -21.90 1.70 12.45
C LEU A 41 -20.54 2.39 12.51
N ASP A 42 -19.94 2.43 13.69
CA ASP A 42 -18.53 2.83 13.85
C ASP A 42 -17.61 1.63 13.59
N ALA A 43 -17.02 1.59 12.39
CA ALA A 43 -16.09 0.54 11.98
C ALA A 43 -14.85 0.45 12.90
N LYS A 44 -14.42 1.56 13.52
CA LYS A 44 -13.26 1.56 14.44
C LYS A 44 -13.61 0.87 15.76
N GLN A 45 -14.79 1.16 16.31
CA GLN A 45 -15.26 0.46 17.51
C GLN A 45 -15.57 -1.01 17.25
N ALA A 46 -16.16 -1.33 16.09
CA ALA A 46 -16.42 -2.71 15.70
C ALA A 46 -15.11 -3.52 15.58
N THR A 47 -14.10 -2.98 14.88
CA THR A 47 -12.79 -3.66 14.73
C THR A 47 -12.11 -3.88 16.07
N LEU A 48 -12.16 -2.92 17.00
CA LEU A 48 -11.64 -3.11 18.37
C LEU A 48 -12.38 -4.22 19.13
N LYS A 49 -13.72 -4.30 19.01
CA LYS A 49 -14.53 -5.34 19.67
C LYS A 49 -14.25 -6.76 19.18
N PHE A 50 -13.77 -6.93 17.96
CA PHE A 50 -13.53 -8.23 17.33
C PHE A 50 -12.05 -8.55 17.09
N LYS A 51 -11.12 -7.63 17.36
CA LYS A 51 -9.67 -7.81 17.10
C LYS A 51 -9.09 -9.06 17.74
N ASP A 52 -9.51 -9.37 18.97
CA ASP A 52 -8.94 -10.46 19.75
C ASP A 52 -9.75 -11.76 19.64
N LYS A 53 -10.83 -11.77 18.86
CA LYS A 53 -11.71 -12.94 18.66
C LYS A 53 -11.33 -13.64 17.36
N THR A 54 -10.61 -14.75 17.46
CA THR A 54 -10.27 -15.59 16.32
C THR A 54 -11.25 -16.75 16.17
N ILE A 55 -11.58 -17.10 14.94
CA ILE A 55 -12.50 -18.20 14.62
C ILE A 55 -11.69 -19.34 13.99
N SER A 56 -11.94 -20.57 14.41
CA SER A 56 -11.32 -21.76 13.83
C SER A 56 -12.23 -22.50 12.87
N VAL A 57 -11.64 -22.89 11.73
CA VAL A 57 -12.33 -23.59 10.63
C VAL A 57 -12.09 -25.11 10.68
N ASN A 58 -11.19 -25.59 11.54
CA ASN A 58 -10.69 -26.98 11.49
C ASN A 58 -11.75 -28.06 11.80
N ARG A 59 -12.84 -27.70 12.48
CA ARG A 59 -13.95 -28.60 12.84
C ARG A 59 -15.30 -28.22 12.21
N ALA A 60 -15.32 -27.23 11.31
CA ALA A 60 -16.56 -26.77 10.68
C ALA A 60 -17.01 -27.77 9.60
N ASP A 61 -18.02 -28.58 9.92
CA ASP A 61 -18.64 -29.52 8.98
C ASP A 61 -20.11 -29.16 8.75
N PHE A 62 -20.42 -28.62 7.56
CA PHE A 62 -21.78 -28.30 7.11
C PHE A 62 -22.40 -29.43 6.27
N SER A 63 -21.70 -30.56 6.11
CA SER A 63 -22.25 -31.68 5.37
C SER A 63 -23.38 -32.32 6.17
N ASP A 64 -24.49 -32.66 5.52
CA ASP A 64 -25.63 -33.30 6.17
C ASP A 64 -25.40 -34.81 6.44
N SER A 65 -24.12 -35.21 6.57
CA SER A 65 -23.73 -36.59 6.81
C SER A 65 -24.10 -37.04 8.23
N LEU A 66 -24.76 -38.18 8.38
CA LEU A 66 -25.22 -38.71 9.67
C LEU A 66 -24.07 -39.43 10.41
N ASN A 67 -23.08 -38.68 10.88
CA ASN A 67 -22.00 -39.20 11.73
C ASN A 67 -22.32 -39.03 13.23
N LYS A 68 -21.65 -39.83 14.08
CA LYS A 68 -21.84 -39.86 15.55
C LYS A 68 -21.18 -38.70 16.30
N LEU A 69 -20.44 -37.83 15.62
CA LEU A 69 -19.79 -36.65 16.20
C LEU A 69 -20.75 -35.45 16.09
N HIS A 70 -20.85 -34.64 17.14
CA HIS A 70 -21.60 -33.39 17.07
C HIS A 70 -21.01 -32.50 15.97
N LYS A 71 -21.86 -32.05 15.04
CA LYS A 71 -21.49 -31.08 14.01
C LYS A 71 -21.37 -29.73 14.69
N TYR A 72 -20.15 -29.26 14.85
CA TYR A 72 -19.90 -27.90 15.28
C TYR A 72 -19.76 -27.03 14.03
N GLY A 73 -20.35 -25.84 14.08
CA GLY A 73 -20.09 -24.81 13.09
C GLY A 73 -18.70 -24.20 13.30
N TYR A 74 -18.57 -22.92 13.00
CA TYR A 74 -17.39 -22.16 13.39
C TYR A 74 -17.25 -22.14 14.91
N ASP A 75 -16.11 -22.64 15.40
CA ASP A 75 -15.80 -22.62 16.83
C ASP A 75 -14.93 -21.41 17.16
N VAL A 76 -15.28 -20.72 18.25
CA VAL A 76 -14.49 -19.59 18.76
C VAL A 76 -13.50 -20.17 19.75
N LEU A 77 -12.31 -20.53 19.26
CA LEU A 77 -11.21 -20.92 20.14
C LEU A 77 -10.90 -19.74 21.07
N SER A 78 -11.36 -19.80 22.32
CA SER A 78 -10.70 -19.04 23.37
C SER A 78 -9.33 -19.70 23.56
N GLN A 79 -8.27 -19.00 23.18
CA GLN A 79 -6.88 -19.47 23.24
C GLN A 79 -6.44 -20.01 24.61
N ASP A 80 -7.22 -19.76 25.66
CA ASP A 80 -6.69 -19.86 27.00
C ASP A 80 -6.84 -21.25 27.63
N TRP A 81 -7.85 -22.07 27.31
CA TRP A 81 -8.06 -23.33 28.04
C TRP A 81 -8.88 -24.37 27.26
N GLU A 82 -8.23 -25.17 26.40
CA GLU A 82 -8.86 -26.37 25.85
C GLU A 82 -8.12 -27.64 26.24
N LEU A 83 -8.80 -28.49 27.03
CA LEU A 83 -8.44 -29.89 27.25
C LEU A 83 -8.98 -30.70 26.07
N VAL A 84 -8.13 -31.46 25.39
CA VAL A 84 -8.53 -32.34 24.28
C VAL A 84 -9.51 -33.40 24.77
N ALA A 85 -10.57 -33.67 24.00
CA ALA A 85 -11.45 -34.80 24.27
C ALA A 85 -10.71 -36.15 24.12
N GLN A 86 -11.11 -37.14 24.91
CA GLN A 86 -10.44 -38.43 25.02
C GLN A 86 -10.40 -39.17 23.67
N GLY A 87 -9.22 -39.21 23.00
CA GLY A 87 -9.01 -39.96 21.75
C GLY A 87 -8.21 -39.26 20.64
N GLU A 88 -7.91 -37.97 20.74
CA GLU A 88 -7.08 -37.25 19.75
C GLU A 88 -5.60 -37.11 20.20
N LYS A 89 -4.68 -36.94 19.24
CA LYS A 89 -3.24 -36.78 19.52
C LYS A 89 -2.94 -35.36 20.01
N GLU A 90 -2.50 -35.24 21.26
CA GLU A 90 -2.16 -33.97 21.91
C GLU A 90 -0.87 -33.34 21.36
N THR A 91 -0.84 -32.00 21.29
CA THR A 91 0.41 -31.26 21.03
C THR A 91 1.31 -31.26 22.27
N PRO A 92 2.65 -31.15 22.13
CA PRO A 92 3.57 -31.18 23.29
C PRO A 92 3.28 -30.10 24.35
N LEU A 93 2.84 -28.90 23.93
CA LEU A 93 2.46 -27.80 24.81
C LEU A 93 1.16 -28.10 25.59
N GLN A 94 0.15 -28.63 24.90
CA GLN A 94 -1.12 -29.01 25.50
C GLN A 94 -0.99 -30.21 26.44
N LYS A 95 -0.12 -31.16 26.09
CA LYS A 95 0.26 -32.28 26.96
C LYS A 95 0.96 -31.79 28.22
N TYR A 96 1.85 -30.80 28.12
CA TYR A 96 2.47 -30.17 29.28
C TYR A 96 1.44 -29.48 30.19
N GLN A 97 0.48 -28.75 29.62
CA GLN A 97 -0.60 -28.09 30.37
C GLN A 97 -1.55 -29.09 31.03
N ARG A 98 -1.96 -30.17 30.34
CA ARG A 98 -2.74 -31.26 30.93
C ARG A 98 -1.98 -31.91 32.08
N LEU A 99 -0.71 -32.26 31.88
CA LEU A 99 0.12 -32.86 32.93
C LEU A 99 0.27 -31.91 34.12
N GLN A 100 0.37 -30.61 33.91
CA GLN A 100 0.38 -29.62 34.99
C GLN A 100 -0.94 -29.63 35.79
N CYS A 101 -2.09 -29.74 35.11
CA CYS A 101 -3.41 -29.86 35.75
C CYS A 101 -3.56 -31.20 36.50
N GLU A 102 -3.23 -32.32 35.85
CA GLU A 102 -3.30 -33.67 36.45
C GLU A 102 -2.38 -33.82 37.67
N LEU A 103 -1.19 -33.23 37.62
CA LEU A 103 -0.24 -33.25 38.74
C LEU A 103 -0.73 -32.38 39.91
N LYS A 104 -1.43 -31.28 39.62
CA LYS A 104 -2.08 -30.43 40.62
C LYS A 104 -3.28 -31.13 41.26
N GLU A 105 -4.11 -31.77 40.44
CA GLU A 105 -5.23 -32.61 40.91
C GLU A 105 -4.73 -33.76 41.80
N LEU A 106 -3.66 -34.46 41.38
CA LEU A 106 -3.03 -35.51 42.17
C LEU A 106 -2.46 -34.97 43.49
N MET A 107 -1.88 -33.76 43.49
CA MET A 107 -1.40 -33.10 44.71
C MET A 107 -2.57 -32.76 45.67
N ASP A 108 -3.70 -32.31 45.12
CA ASP A 108 -4.91 -32.01 45.89
C ASP A 108 -5.55 -33.29 46.45
N GLU A 109 -5.64 -34.38 45.68
CA GLU A 109 -6.13 -35.69 46.14
C GLU A 109 -5.24 -36.28 47.25
N VAL A 110 -3.92 -36.22 47.08
CA VAL A 110 -2.98 -36.72 48.09
C VAL A 110 -3.01 -35.86 49.35
N SER A 111 -3.24 -34.55 49.22
CA SER A 111 -3.47 -33.65 50.37
C SER A 111 -4.79 -33.96 51.07
N GLN A 112 -5.85 -34.28 50.32
CA GLN A 112 -7.13 -34.75 50.88
C GLN A 112 -7.04 -36.12 51.53
N ILE A 113 -6.12 -37.00 51.12
CA ILE A 113 -5.84 -38.30 51.78
C ILE A 113 -4.95 -38.11 53.02
N LYS A 114 -4.14 -37.06 53.06
CA LYS A 114 -3.31 -36.71 54.21
C LYS A 114 -4.13 -36.22 55.41
N GLU A 115 -5.19 -35.44 55.18
CA GLU A 115 -6.12 -34.96 56.23
C GLU A 115 -6.78 -36.09 57.06
N PRO A 116 -7.33 -37.18 56.48
CA PRO A 116 -7.85 -38.33 57.24
C PRO A 116 -6.76 -39.27 57.77
N ALA A 117 -5.51 -39.17 57.29
CA ALA A 117 -4.39 -40.05 57.65
C ALA A 117 -3.54 -39.54 58.82
N GLU A 118 -3.81 -38.37 59.42
CA GLU A 118 -3.15 -37.94 60.66
C GLU A 118 -3.39 -38.93 61.84
N ASN A 119 -4.38 -39.81 61.75
CA ASN A 119 -4.70 -40.80 62.79
C ASN A 119 -4.11 -42.21 62.57
N SER A 120 -3.45 -42.51 61.44
CA SER A 120 -2.76 -43.80 61.24
C SER A 120 -1.51 -43.62 60.38
N ALA A 121 -0.34 -43.63 61.03
CA ALA A 121 0.95 -43.44 60.39
C ALA A 121 1.25 -44.48 59.28
N SER A 122 1.53 -43.99 58.07
CA SER A 122 2.40 -44.66 57.12
C SER A 122 3.35 -43.62 56.53
N ASP A 123 4.64 -43.70 56.88
CA ASP A 123 5.69 -42.82 56.36
C ASP A 123 5.77 -42.83 54.83
N LYS A 124 5.20 -43.85 54.18
CA LYS A 124 5.10 -43.97 52.72
C LYS A 124 4.23 -42.87 52.09
N ALA A 125 3.17 -42.41 52.75
CA ALA A 125 2.28 -41.36 52.23
C ALA A 125 2.94 -39.97 52.30
N LYS A 126 3.74 -39.72 53.33
CA LYS A 126 4.52 -38.48 53.46
C LYS A 126 5.66 -38.42 52.44
N LEU A 127 6.32 -39.56 52.20
CA LEU A 127 7.34 -39.70 51.16
C LEU A 127 6.76 -39.54 49.75
N SER A 128 5.57 -40.08 49.47
CA SER A 128 4.92 -39.88 48.17
C SER A 128 4.50 -38.41 47.94
N VAL A 129 4.09 -37.68 48.98
CA VAL A 129 3.80 -36.23 48.88
C VAL A 129 5.08 -35.46 48.50
N GLN A 130 6.19 -35.72 49.19
CA GLN A 130 7.48 -35.07 48.91
C GLN A 130 7.98 -35.38 47.50
N GLN A 131 7.82 -36.63 47.04
CA GLN A 131 8.16 -37.03 45.68
C GLN A 131 7.26 -36.35 44.63
N ILE A 132 5.96 -36.18 44.91
CA ILE A 132 5.04 -35.46 44.01
C ILE A 132 5.39 -33.96 43.97
N GLU A 133 5.73 -33.35 45.10
CA GLU A 133 6.16 -31.94 45.17
C GLU A 133 7.50 -31.71 44.43
N GLU A 134 8.44 -32.65 44.54
CA GLU A 134 9.66 -32.67 43.73
C GLU A 134 9.36 -32.83 42.24
N LEU A 135 8.41 -33.67 41.85
CA LEU A 135 7.99 -33.82 40.45
C LEU A 135 7.30 -32.55 39.91
N VAL A 136 6.48 -31.86 40.71
CA VAL A 136 5.89 -30.55 40.35
C VAL A 136 7.00 -29.51 40.14
N SER A 137 7.97 -29.48 41.04
CA SER A 137 9.15 -28.61 40.93
C SER A 137 9.96 -28.93 39.67
N GLN A 138 10.17 -30.21 39.37
CA GLN A 138 10.90 -30.65 38.18
C GLN A 138 10.15 -30.32 36.88
N VAL A 139 8.84 -30.58 36.80
CA VAL A 139 8.03 -30.28 35.60
C VAL A 139 7.94 -28.77 35.36
N SER A 140 7.75 -27.97 36.42
CA SER A 140 7.77 -26.51 36.31
C SER A 140 9.18 -25.92 36.05
N ALA A 141 10.24 -26.66 36.39
CA ALA A 141 11.64 -26.32 36.08
C ALA A 141 12.08 -26.78 34.68
N ILE A 142 11.37 -27.72 34.05
CA ILE A 142 11.46 -28.00 32.60
C ILE A 142 10.77 -26.87 31.83
N LYS A 143 11.25 -25.64 32.06
CA LYS A 143 11.12 -24.57 31.09
C LYS A 143 12.17 -24.89 30.02
N LEU A 144 11.72 -25.16 28.80
CA LEU A 144 12.55 -25.39 27.61
C LEU A 144 13.70 -24.38 27.45
N ASP A 145 13.52 -23.19 28.04
CA ASP A 145 14.49 -22.12 28.24
C ASP A 145 15.87 -22.58 28.78
N LYS A 146 15.88 -23.51 29.75
CA LYS A 146 17.12 -23.91 30.43
C LYS A 146 17.90 -25.04 29.73
N ILE A 147 17.23 -25.83 28.89
CA ILE A 147 17.84 -26.95 28.15
C ILE A 147 18.38 -26.49 26.79
N LEU A 148 17.77 -25.48 26.18
CA LEU A 148 18.30 -24.88 24.95
C LEU A 148 19.51 -23.98 25.25
N GLY A 149 19.60 -23.37 26.43
CA GLY A 149 20.74 -22.54 26.82
C GLY A 149 20.70 -21.14 26.19
N PRO A 150 21.22 -20.11 26.88
CA PRO A 150 21.15 -18.72 26.42
C PRO A 150 21.95 -18.48 25.13
N ASP A 151 22.95 -19.34 24.85
CA ASP A 151 23.85 -19.25 23.70
C ASP A 151 23.14 -19.67 22.40
N LEU A 152 22.30 -20.71 22.47
CA LEU A 152 21.40 -21.05 21.37
C LEU A 152 20.25 -20.06 21.29
N LEU A 153 19.73 -19.55 22.41
CA LEU A 153 18.66 -18.55 22.40
C LEU A 153 19.12 -17.22 21.76
N GLU A 154 20.35 -16.75 22.03
CA GLU A 154 20.95 -15.60 21.35
C GLU A 154 21.19 -15.90 19.86
N SER A 155 21.71 -17.09 19.53
CA SER A 155 21.92 -17.50 18.13
C SER A 155 20.62 -17.75 17.34
N LEU A 156 19.53 -18.12 18.02
CA LEU A 156 18.20 -18.32 17.44
C LEU A 156 17.42 -16.99 17.39
N SER A 157 17.68 -16.07 18.31
CA SER A 157 17.09 -14.72 18.31
C SER A 157 17.73 -13.80 17.26
N ASP A 158 19.01 -14.03 16.94
CA ASP A 158 19.74 -13.26 15.92
C ASP A 158 20.69 -14.17 15.13
N VAL A 159 20.09 -15.05 14.32
CA VAL A 159 20.79 -15.94 13.37
C VAL A 159 21.68 -15.12 12.41
N GLU A 160 21.24 -13.90 12.07
CA GLU A 160 21.96 -12.99 11.16
C GLU A 160 23.20 -12.38 11.84
N GLY A 161 23.09 -11.96 13.11
CA GLY A 161 24.21 -11.41 13.89
C GLY A 161 25.34 -12.41 14.14
N ALA A 162 25.02 -13.67 14.44
CA ALA A 162 26.02 -14.73 14.61
C ALA A 162 26.72 -15.09 13.28
N ALA A 163 25.96 -15.13 12.17
CA ALA A 163 26.50 -15.34 10.83
C ALA A 163 27.42 -14.18 10.39
N LEU A 164 27.08 -12.94 10.74
CA LEU A 164 27.92 -11.76 10.46
C LEU A 164 29.24 -11.81 11.24
N LYS A 165 29.23 -12.11 12.54
CA LYS A 165 30.46 -12.22 13.36
C LYS A 165 31.39 -13.30 12.83
N THR A 166 30.87 -14.48 12.48
CA THR A 166 31.67 -15.58 11.93
C THR A 166 32.24 -15.24 10.55
N LEU A 167 31.50 -14.50 9.71
CA LEU A 167 31.98 -14.02 8.41
C LEU A 167 33.07 -12.96 8.56
N VAL A 168 32.91 -12.00 9.47
CA VAL A 168 33.94 -10.98 9.77
C VAL A 168 35.22 -11.64 10.26
N MET A 169 35.15 -12.60 11.19
CA MET A 169 36.32 -13.33 11.67
C MET A 169 37.04 -14.12 10.55
N ARG A 170 36.29 -14.67 9.59
CA ARG A 170 36.86 -15.34 8.41
C ARG A 170 37.51 -14.36 7.43
N LEU A 171 36.93 -13.16 7.26
CA LEU A 171 37.53 -12.11 6.43
C LEU A 171 38.81 -11.56 7.08
N ASP A 172 38.83 -11.39 8.40
CA ASP A 172 40.01 -10.95 9.14
C ASP A 172 41.14 -11.99 9.07
N SER A 173 40.84 -13.28 9.29
CA SER A 173 41.85 -14.33 9.15
C SER A 173 42.41 -14.42 7.72
N PHE A 174 41.59 -14.12 6.72
CA PHE A 174 42.00 -14.03 5.32
C PHE A 174 42.86 -12.77 5.04
N ALA A 175 42.52 -11.63 5.64
CA ALA A 175 43.32 -10.40 5.53
C ALA A 175 44.71 -10.55 6.19
N LEU A 176 44.81 -11.26 7.31
CA LEU A 176 46.07 -11.55 7.98
C LEU A 176 46.95 -12.54 7.19
N SER A 177 46.36 -13.53 6.51
CA SER A 177 47.12 -14.54 5.73
C SER A 177 47.77 -13.97 4.47
N ASN A 178 47.21 -12.89 3.89
CA ASN A 178 47.68 -12.28 2.65
C ASN A 178 48.84 -11.28 2.82
N SER A 179 49.35 -11.09 4.05
CA SER A 179 50.38 -10.08 4.38
C SER A 179 51.83 -10.57 4.27
N LYS A 180 52.09 -11.80 3.81
CA LYS A 180 53.45 -12.34 3.63
C LYS A 180 53.79 -12.67 2.16
N THR A 181 54.46 -11.72 1.52
CA THR A 181 55.35 -11.78 0.33
C THR A 181 54.78 -12.10 -1.07
N PRO A 182 55.20 -11.37 -2.12
CA PRO A 182 54.92 -11.69 -3.52
C PRO A 182 56.04 -12.58 -4.11
N SER A 183 55.71 -13.77 -4.61
CA SER A 183 56.60 -14.45 -5.57
C SER A 183 55.92 -15.49 -6.46
N SER A 184 56.13 -15.28 -7.76
CA SER A 184 56.28 -16.27 -8.83
C SER A 184 55.03 -16.88 -9.50
N LYS A 185 55.23 -17.11 -10.79
CA LYS A 185 54.26 -17.48 -11.84
C LYS A 185 53.71 -18.91 -11.67
N GLY A 186 52.44 -19.06 -12.04
CA GLY A 186 51.91 -20.24 -12.75
C GLY A 186 51.58 -21.46 -11.88
N GLY A 187 50.29 -21.64 -11.58
CA GLY A 187 49.78 -22.89 -11.04
C GLY A 187 48.31 -22.76 -10.66
N VAL A 188 47.44 -23.48 -11.38
CA VAL A 188 46.01 -23.63 -11.09
C VAL A 188 45.87 -24.39 -9.78
N GLY A 189 45.80 -23.65 -8.67
CA GLY A 189 45.31 -24.12 -7.38
C GLY A 189 44.06 -23.31 -7.07
N SER A 190 43.04 -23.96 -6.53
CA SER A 190 41.82 -23.34 -6.02
C SER A 190 42.14 -22.40 -4.85
N GLY A 191 42.78 -21.27 -5.15
CA GLY A 191 42.97 -20.18 -4.22
C GLY A 191 41.59 -19.69 -3.82
N GLU A 192 41.30 -19.78 -2.53
CA GLU A 192 40.09 -19.31 -1.89
C GLU A 192 39.89 -17.83 -2.27
N LEU A 193 39.05 -17.58 -3.27
CA LEU A 193 38.88 -16.27 -3.88
C LEU A 193 37.65 -15.60 -3.24
N VAL A 194 37.88 -14.60 -2.40
CA VAL A 194 36.79 -13.81 -1.81
C VAL A 194 36.12 -12.98 -2.91
N ARG A 195 34.98 -13.45 -3.43
CA ARG A 195 34.14 -12.71 -4.37
C ARG A 195 33.08 -11.93 -3.62
N TYR A 196 33.25 -10.61 -3.55
CA TYR A 196 32.19 -9.71 -3.07
C TYR A 196 31.15 -9.54 -4.18
N GLN A 197 30.01 -10.21 -4.01
CA GLN A 197 28.84 -9.98 -4.86
C GLN A 197 27.89 -9.04 -4.12
N LEU A 198 27.94 -7.75 -4.50
CA LEU A 198 26.99 -6.77 -3.99
C LEU A 198 25.66 -6.95 -4.72
N GLY A 199 24.71 -7.63 -4.07
CA GLY A 199 23.33 -7.66 -4.53
C GLY A 199 22.68 -6.31 -4.24
N LEU A 200 22.46 -5.48 -5.26
CA LEU A 200 21.57 -4.34 -5.10
C LEU A 200 20.17 -4.86 -4.82
N GLN A 201 19.70 -4.72 -3.59
CA GLN A 201 18.30 -4.92 -3.24
C GLN A 201 17.49 -3.75 -3.80
N SER A 202 17.24 -3.77 -5.12
CA SER A 202 16.43 -2.78 -5.83
C SER A 202 15.05 -2.61 -5.18
N GLN A 203 14.50 -3.69 -4.61
CA GLN A 203 13.24 -3.66 -3.89
C GLN A 203 13.30 -2.81 -2.62
N GLN A 204 14.39 -2.86 -1.84
CA GLN A 204 14.52 -2.05 -0.63
C GLN A 204 14.62 -0.56 -0.94
N ALA A 205 15.31 -0.19 -2.02
CA ALA A 205 15.36 1.21 -2.48
C ALA A 205 13.97 1.72 -2.87
N GLN A 206 13.19 0.92 -3.59
CA GLN A 206 11.80 1.24 -3.96
C GLN A 206 10.88 1.36 -2.74
N LEU A 207 11.01 0.44 -1.76
CA LEU A 207 10.27 0.52 -0.50
C LEU A 207 10.62 1.79 0.29
N ASN A 208 11.89 2.19 0.33
CA ASN A 208 12.32 3.42 1.00
C ASN A 208 11.78 4.68 0.31
N THR A 209 11.70 4.71 -1.03
CA THR A 209 11.08 5.83 -1.76
C THR A 209 9.56 5.86 -1.58
N ALA A 210 8.91 4.71 -1.59
CA ALA A 210 7.47 4.58 -1.36
C ALA A 210 7.11 5.02 0.07
N ALA A 211 7.88 4.60 1.08
CA ALA A 211 7.67 5.02 2.47
C ALA A 211 7.79 6.54 2.65
N LYS A 212 8.75 7.18 1.97
CA LYS A 212 8.87 8.66 1.95
C LYS A 212 7.67 9.31 1.28
N LEU A 213 7.20 8.77 0.15
CA LEU A 213 6.01 9.26 -0.54
C LEU A 213 4.76 9.13 0.34
N THR A 214 4.54 7.98 0.96
CA THR A 214 3.43 7.74 1.89
C THR A 214 3.48 8.68 3.10
N SER A 215 4.66 8.98 3.64
CA SER A 215 4.79 9.98 4.70
C SER A 215 4.37 11.39 4.25
N LEU A 216 4.67 11.76 3.00
CA LEU A 216 4.24 13.04 2.44
C LEU A 216 2.73 13.05 2.16
N GLU A 217 2.18 11.96 1.63
CA GLU A 217 0.74 11.78 1.43
C GLU A 217 -0.03 11.87 2.75
N GLN A 218 0.42 11.18 3.79
CA GLN A 218 -0.19 11.28 5.12
C GLN A 218 -0.16 12.70 5.68
N ARG A 219 0.93 13.44 5.46
CA ARG A 219 1.01 14.85 5.87
C ARG A 219 0.08 15.72 5.02
N LEU A 220 -0.01 15.46 3.72
CA LEU A 220 -0.91 16.17 2.80
C LEU A 220 -2.37 15.93 3.19
N ILE A 221 -2.76 14.67 3.45
CA ILE A 221 -4.09 14.30 3.94
C ILE A 221 -4.40 15.01 5.26
N LYS A 222 -3.44 15.11 6.19
CA LYS A 222 -3.64 15.87 7.44
C LYS A 222 -3.87 17.36 7.17
N LEU A 223 -3.11 17.95 6.24
CA LEU A 223 -3.32 19.36 5.84
C LEU A 223 -4.65 19.55 5.11
N GLU A 224 -5.04 18.59 4.29
CA GLU A 224 -6.31 18.58 3.57
C GLU A 224 -7.50 18.42 4.51
N ASN A 225 -7.44 17.54 5.50
CA ASN A 225 -8.52 17.42 6.49
C ASN A 225 -8.67 18.69 7.32
N LEU A 226 -7.59 19.41 7.60
CA LEU A 226 -7.64 20.69 8.32
C LEU A 226 -8.21 21.84 7.46
N LEU A 227 -8.04 21.78 6.13
CA LEU A 227 -8.36 22.89 5.22
C LEU A 227 -9.62 22.65 4.36
N GLY A 228 -9.88 21.40 3.98
CA GLY A 228 -10.76 20.97 2.90
C GLY A 228 -12.17 20.54 3.33
N GLU A 229 -12.36 20.05 4.57
CA GLU A 229 -13.70 19.63 5.04
C GLU A 229 -14.68 20.80 5.22
N HIS A 230 -14.19 22.04 5.16
CA HIS A 230 -15.00 23.21 5.46
C HIS A 230 -15.43 24.01 4.24
N SER A 231 -15.07 23.65 3.00
CA SER A 231 -15.40 24.45 1.82
C SER A 231 -16.90 24.78 1.72
N SER A 232 -17.78 23.85 2.10
CA SER A 232 -19.23 24.09 2.10
C SER A 232 -19.69 24.99 3.26
N SER A 233 -19.01 24.95 4.42
CA SER A 233 -19.31 25.80 5.57
C SER A 233 -18.75 27.22 5.41
N VAL A 234 -17.53 27.37 4.87
CA VAL A 234 -16.97 28.68 4.52
C VAL A 234 -17.67 29.30 3.31
N CYS A 235 -18.06 28.54 2.27
CA CYS A 235 -18.88 29.10 1.18
C CYS A 235 -20.23 29.64 1.68
N LYS A 236 -20.84 29.00 2.68
CA LYS A 236 -22.10 29.49 3.30
C LYS A 236 -21.91 30.77 4.10
N LEU A 237 -20.74 30.96 4.74
CA LEU A 237 -20.45 32.15 5.55
C LEU A 237 -19.99 33.34 4.72
N PHE A 238 -19.28 33.11 3.60
CA PHE A 238 -18.66 34.16 2.78
C PHE A 238 -19.40 34.43 1.45
N GLY A 239 -20.59 33.85 1.26
CA GLY A 239 -21.47 34.20 0.14
C GLY A 239 -20.91 33.84 -1.24
N GLY A 240 -20.47 32.58 -1.42
CA GLY A 240 -20.21 32.02 -2.76
C GLY A 240 -19.01 32.59 -3.54
N GLY A 241 -18.15 33.41 -2.93
CA GLY A 241 -16.94 33.90 -3.60
C GLY A 241 -15.85 32.83 -3.67
N HIS A 242 -15.23 32.66 -4.85
CA HIS A 242 -13.96 31.93 -5.06
C HIS A 242 -12.76 32.67 -4.42
N ASN A 243 -12.89 33.09 -3.17
CA ASN A 243 -11.85 33.84 -2.50
C ASN A 243 -10.87 32.86 -1.86
N SER A 244 -9.56 33.16 -1.97
CA SER A 244 -8.55 32.38 -1.27
C SER A 244 -8.80 32.43 0.24
N LEU A 245 -8.42 31.39 0.99
CA LEU A 245 -8.58 31.41 2.46
C LEU A 245 -7.91 32.64 3.08
N VAL A 246 -6.81 33.09 2.48
CA VAL A 246 -6.09 34.30 2.89
C VAL A 246 -6.98 35.53 2.74
N GLU A 247 -7.62 35.72 1.59
CA GLU A 247 -8.58 36.82 1.38
C GLU A 247 -9.75 36.78 2.37
N ASN A 248 -10.26 35.59 2.67
CA ASN A 248 -11.33 35.45 3.68
C ASN A 248 -10.84 35.79 5.09
N THR A 249 -9.61 35.39 5.45
CA THR A 249 -9.02 35.77 6.74
C THR A 249 -8.68 37.26 6.82
N ASP A 250 -8.27 37.88 5.72
CA ASP A 250 -8.03 39.31 5.65
C ASP A 250 -9.34 40.11 5.73
N TRP A 251 -10.41 39.59 5.12
CA TRP A 251 -11.75 40.14 5.26
C TRP A 251 -12.25 40.03 6.72
N LEU A 252 -12.11 38.87 7.35
CA LEU A 252 -12.43 38.70 8.77
C LEU A 252 -11.58 39.62 9.65
N ARG A 253 -10.30 39.77 9.35
CA ARG A 253 -9.39 40.68 10.06
C ARG A 253 -9.83 42.13 9.91
N ALA A 254 -10.26 42.54 8.71
CA ALA A 254 -10.81 43.88 8.48
C ALA A 254 -12.11 44.09 9.28
N GLN A 255 -12.99 43.08 9.32
CA GLN A 255 -14.21 43.10 10.15
C GLN A 255 -13.89 43.18 11.66
N ILE A 256 -12.90 42.42 12.14
CA ILE A 256 -12.45 42.48 13.54
C ILE A 256 -11.90 43.87 13.87
N ASN A 257 -11.12 44.47 12.96
CA ASN A 257 -10.61 45.83 13.13
C ASN A 257 -11.73 46.89 13.11
N LEU A 258 -12.85 46.62 12.43
CA LEU A 258 -14.04 47.47 12.44
C LEU A 258 -14.84 47.35 13.74
N ILE A 259 -14.71 46.24 14.48
CA ILE A 259 -15.37 46.06 15.77
C ILE A 259 -14.68 46.88 16.88
N ASP A 260 -13.43 47.33 16.68
CA ASP A 260 -12.77 48.24 17.62
C ASP A 260 -13.33 49.66 17.51
N ALA A 261 -14.20 50.03 18.45
CA ALA A 261 -14.88 51.32 18.49
C ALA A 261 -13.92 52.52 18.50
N ALA A 262 -12.73 52.38 19.09
CA ALA A 262 -11.74 53.46 19.12
C ALA A 262 -11.10 53.71 17.74
N HIS A 263 -11.04 52.68 16.90
CA HIS A 263 -10.54 52.80 15.53
C HIS A 263 -11.61 53.36 14.58
N CYS A 264 -12.89 53.04 14.77
CA CYS A 264 -13.98 53.61 13.97
C CYS A 264 -14.02 55.14 13.99
N ASP A 265 -13.96 55.76 15.18
CA ASP A 265 -13.97 57.22 15.31
C ASP A 265 -12.73 57.88 14.64
N ALA A 266 -11.57 57.24 14.75
CA ALA A 266 -10.33 57.70 14.11
C ALA A 266 -10.38 57.54 12.58
N TYR A 267 -11.00 56.47 12.08
CA TYR A 267 -11.21 56.26 10.65
C TYR A 267 -12.25 57.23 10.09
N ASP A 268 -13.34 57.51 10.79
CA ASP A 268 -14.35 58.49 10.37
C ASP A 268 -13.76 59.90 10.26
N ALA A 269 -12.95 60.33 11.24
CA ALA A 269 -12.24 61.60 11.18
C ALA A 269 -11.24 61.67 10.00
N ARG A 270 -10.62 60.54 9.65
CA ARG A 270 -9.69 60.46 8.50
C ARG A 270 -10.44 60.41 7.17
N ILE A 271 -11.56 59.68 7.09
CA ILE A 271 -12.41 59.55 5.90
C ILE A 271 -13.04 60.89 5.55
N THR A 272 -13.57 61.61 6.54
CA THR A 272 -14.10 62.97 6.33
C THR A 272 -13.02 63.93 5.82
N HIS A 273 -11.81 63.86 6.36
CA HIS A 273 -10.66 64.64 5.85
C HIS A 273 -10.26 64.24 4.42
N LEU A 274 -10.32 62.96 4.08
CA LEU A 274 -10.02 62.45 2.75
C LEU A 274 -11.10 62.83 1.73
N SER A 275 -12.37 62.77 2.11
CA SER A 275 -13.51 63.24 1.31
C SER A 275 -13.34 64.72 0.96
N ASN A 276 -13.04 65.56 1.96
CA ASN A 276 -12.78 66.98 1.74
C ASN A 276 -11.58 67.26 0.83
N LYS A 277 -10.60 66.34 0.74
CA LYS A 277 -9.49 66.42 -0.22
C LYS A 277 -9.88 65.89 -1.59
N LEU A 278 -10.70 64.86 -1.67
CA LEU A 278 -11.25 64.31 -2.90
C LEU A 278 -12.13 65.34 -3.61
N ASP A 279 -12.99 66.05 -2.88
CA ASP A 279 -13.82 67.13 -3.44
C ASP A 279 -12.95 68.22 -4.10
N LYS A 280 -11.84 68.58 -3.44
CA LYS A 280 -10.84 69.53 -3.99
C LYS A 280 -10.08 68.97 -5.20
N ILE A 281 -9.94 67.66 -5.31
CA ILE A 281 -9.32 67.00 -6.46
C ILE A 281 -10.34 66.90 -7.60
N ILE A 282 -11.61 66.62 -7.33
CA ILE A 282 -12.69 66.58 -8.31
C ILE A 282 -12.87 67.96 -8.96
N GLU A 283 -12.85 69.03 -8.16
CA GLU A 283 -12.84 70.41 -8.69
C GLU A 283 -11.66 70.68 -9.62
N LYS A 284 -10.50 70.05 -9.38
CA LYS A 284 -9.31 70.14 -10.24
C LYS A 284 -9.34 69.14 -11.40
N ALA A 285 -9.97 67.99 -11.26
CA ALA A 285 -10.08 66.95 -12.27
C ALA A 285 -11.04 67.35 -13.40
N ASN A 286 -12.07 68.14 -13.08
CA ASN A 286 -12.94 68.78 -14.08
C ASN A 286 -12.20 69.77 -15.00
N SER A 287 -10.91 70.04 -14.75
CA SER A 287 -10.03 70.83 -15.62
C SER A 287 -9.01 69.99 -16.42
N VAL A 288 -9.12 68.66 -16.41
CA VAL A 288 -8.18 67.72 -17.07
C VAL A 288 -8.60 67.42 -18.51
N ASP A 289 -7.59 67.29 -19.39
CA ASP A 289 -7.73 67.13 -20.84
C ASP A 289 -8.30 65.76 -21.27
N PRO A 290 -9.10 65.69 -22.36
CA PRO A 290 -9.77 64.47 -22.83
C PRO A 290 -8.83 63.34 -23.31
N LYS A 291 -7.54 63.63 -23.52
CA LYS A 291 -6.54 62.64 -23.93
C LYS A 291 -6.09 61.71 -22.81
N ASP A 292 -6.29 62.10 -21.55
CA ASP A 292 -5.98 61.23 -20.41
C ASP A 292 -7.07 60.17 -20.20
N SER A 293 -8.34 60.48 -20.52
CA SER A 293 -9.45 59.52 -20.46
C SER A 293 -9.26 58.30 -21.38
N GLU A 294 -8.80 58.50 -22.62
CA GLU A 294 -8.51 57.39 -23.54
C GLU A 294 -7.31 56.54 -23.07
N ARG A 295 -6.33 57.15 -22.39
CA ARG A 295 -5.22 56.41 -21.79
C ARG A 295 -5.69 55.62 -20.58
N ASP A 296 -6.53 56.20 -19.74
CA ASP A 296 -7.09 55.53 -18.57
C ASP A 296 -7.98 54.35 -18.98
N GLN A 297 -8.76 54.47 -20.07
CA GLN A 297 -9.51 53.34 -20.64
C GLN A 297 -8.57 52.21 -21.09
N ARG A 298 -7.50 52.52 -21.84
CA ARG A 298 -6.51 51.52 -22.24
C ARG A 298 -5.77 50.90 -21.07
N VAL A 299 -5.48 51.69 -20.03
CA VAL A 299 -4.84 51.20 -18.80
C VAL A 299 -5.78 50.27 -18.04
N ASN A 300 -7.08 50.56 -18.00
CA ASN A 300 -8.09 49.68 -17.39
C ASN A 300 -8.24 48.38 -18.18
N GLU A 301 -8.30 48.42 -19.51
CA GLU A 301 -8.29 47.22 -20.37
C GLU A 301 -7.04 46.36 -20.13
N LEU A 302 -5.86 47.00 -20.03
CA LEU A 302 -4.61 46.30 -19.71
C LEU A 302 -4.60 45.73 -18.29
N TYR A 303 -5.24 46.40 -17.33
CA TYR A 303 -5.38 45.90 -15.96
C TYR A 303 -6.31 44.68 -15.91
N GLU A 304 -7.42 44.68 -16.64
CA GLU A 304 -8.32 43.52 -16.76
C GLU A 304 -7.65 42.34 -17.46
N LEU A 305 -6.90 42.60 -18.53
CA LEU A 305 -6.08 41.58 -19.19
C LEU A 305 -4.99 41.04 -18.24
N SER A 306 -4.33 41.90 -17.48
CA SER A 306 -3.34 41.46 -16.49
C SER A 306 -3.97 40.69 -15.33
N ARG A 307 -5.23 40.96 -14.99
CA ARG A 307 -5.97 40.26 -13.94
C ARG A 307 -6.49 38.90 -14.39
N SER A 308 -6.89 38.78 -15.66
CA SER A 308 -7.32 37.49 -16.23
C SER A 308 -6.14 36.52 -16.45
N VAL A 309 -4.93 37.05 -16.64
CA VAL A 309 -3.70 36.24 -16.66
C VAL A 309 -3.22 36.02 -15.23
N ASP A 310 -3.67 34.93 -14.61
CA ASP A 310 -3.15 34.49 -13.31
C ASP A 310 -1.64 34.16 -13.41
N SER A 311 -0.83 35.14 -13.03
CA SER A 311 0.64 35.03 -13.06
C SER A 311 1.20 33.86 -12.24
N ALA A 312 0.45 33.40 -11.23
CA ALA A 312 0.81 32.25 -10.39
C ALA A 312 0.58 30.89 -11.05
N LEU A 313 -0.29 30.80 -12.06
CA LEU A 313 -0.62 29.53 -12.73
C LEU A 313 0.47 29.11 -13.72
N VAL A 314 1.19 30.06 -14.31
CA VAL A 314 2.22 29.80 -15.34
C VAL A 314 3.42 29.01 -14.79
N PRO A 315 4.05 29.37 -13.64
CA PRO A 315 5.13 28.56 -13.08
C PRO A 315 4.66 27.15 -12.68
N ARG A 316 3.45 27.03 -12.14
CA ARG A 316 2.90 25.73 -11.71
C ARG A 316 2.58 24.79 -12.88
N THR A 317 2.09 25.34 -13.99
CA THR A 317 1.89 24.55 -15.22
C THR A 317 3.21 24.13 -15.83
N LEU A 318 4.25 24.98 -15.77
CA LEU A 318 5.60 24.63 -16.20
C LEU A 318 6.22 23.53 -15.33
N GLU A 319 6.14 23.63 -14.01
CA GLU A 319 6.60 22.58 -13.08
C GLU A 319 5.88 21.24 -13.34
N ARG A 320 4.57 21.27 -13.57
CA ARG A 320 3.81 20.08 -13.96
C ARG A 320 4.29 19.53 -15.30
N LEU A 321 4.59 20.38 -16.28
CA LEU A 321 5.08 19.95 -17.59
C LEU A 321 6.46 19.31 -17.49
N ILE A 322 7.35 19.83 -16.65
CA ILE A 322 8.66 19.22 -16.33
C ILE A 322 8.46 17.86 -15.65
N ALA A 323 7.57 17.78 -14.66
CA ALA A 323 7.30 16.50 -13.98
C ALA A 323 6.75 15.43 -14.93
N LEU A 324 5.95 15.82 -15.93
CA LEU A 324 5.41 14.92 -16.96
C LEU A 324 6.34 14.70 -18.17
N GLU A 325 7.48 15.39 -18.28
CA GLU A 325 8.37 15.32 -19.43
C GLU A 325 8.84 13.89 -19.73
N SER A 326 9.27 13.16 -18.69
CA SER A 326 9.74 11.77 -18.85
C SER A 326 8.63 10.82 -19.34
N LEU A 327 7.40 11.01 -18.86
CA LEU A 327 6.23 10.24 -19.29
C LEU A 327 5.85 10.59 -20.74
N HIS A 328 5.87 11.88 -21.10
CA HIS A 328 5.62 12.32 -22.47
C HIS A 328 6.69 11.78 -23.44
N ALA A 329 7.96 11.78 -23.05
CA ALA A 329 9.04 11.21 -23.83
C ALA A 329 8.85 9.69 -24.02
N GLN A 330 8.46 8.96 -22.98
CA GLN A 330 8.14 7.54 -23.07
C GLN A 330 6.92 7.29 -23.97
N ALA A 331 5.85 8.08 -23.85
CA ALA A 331 4.67 7.97 -24.69
C ALA A 331 4.95 8.30 -26.16
N GLY A 332 5.84 9.27 -26.43
CA GLY A 332 6.30 9.59 -27.78
C GLY A 332 7.06 8.41 -28.42
N ASN A 333 7.95 7.77 -27.65
CA ASN A 333 8.70 6.59 -28.10
C ASN A 333 7.85 5.31 -28.16
N PHE A 334 6.68 5.29 -27.51
CA PHE A 334 5.80 4.12 -27.52
C PHE A 334 5.26 3.83 -28.92
N ALA A 335 4.88 4.87 -29.67
CA ALA A 335 4.38 4.71 -31.03
C ALA A 335 5.45 4.16 -32.00
N THR A 336 6.72 4.53 -31.79
CA THR A 336 7.83 3.99 -32.60
C THR A 336 8.15 2.55 -32.20
N LEU A 337 8.23 2.26 -30.90
CA LEU A 337 8.44 0.90 -30.39
C LEU A 337 7.32 -0.06 -30.82
N LEU A 338 6.07 0.40 -30.88
CA LEU A 338 4.95 -0.39 -31.36
C LEU A 338 5.10 -0.75 -32.84
N LYS A 339 5.54 0.20 -33.68
CA LYS A 339 5.83 -0.04 -35.10
C LYS A 339 6.99 -1.00 -35.30
N GLU A 340 8.04 -0.88 -34.49
CA GLU A 340 9.18 -1.81 -34.51
C GLU A 340 8.75 -3.23 -34.09
N LEU A 341 7.93 -3.35 -33.05
CA LEU A 341 7.37 -4.62 -32.60
C LEU A 341 6.47 -5.26 -33.67
N GLU A 342 5.61 -4.46 -34.32
CA GLU A 342 4.76 -4.93 -35.42
C GLU A 342 5.61 -5.44 -36.59
N SER A 343 6.67 -4.71 -36.96
CA SER A 343 7.62 -5.17 -37.98
C SER A 343 8.26 -6.51 -37.61
N VAL A 344 8.76 -6.64 -36.37
CA VAL A 344 9.37 -7.89 -35.88
C VAL A 344 8.35 -9.03 -35.86
N GLN A 345 7.09 -8.75 -35.52
CA GLN A 345 6.02 -9.73 -35.52
C GLN A 345 5.67 -10.22 -36.93
N VAL A 346 5.62 -9.30 -37.91
CA VAL A 346 5.42 -9.64 -39.32
C VAL A 346 6.57 -10.47 -39.85
N ASP A 347 7.82 -10.09 -39.53
CA ASP A 347 9.01 -10.84 -39.92
C ASP A 347 9.02 -12.25 -39.30
N LEU A 348 8.69 -12.38 -38.01
CA LEU A 348 8.62 -13.68 -37.33
C LEU A 348 7.51 -14.56 -37.90
N ALA A 349 6.33 -13.99 -38.20
CA ALA A 349 5.24 -14.70 -38.83
C ALA A 349 5.64 -15.22 -40.22
N SER A 350 6.34 -14.39 -41.02
CA SER A 350 6.87 -14.81 -42.32
C SER A 350 7.93 -15.91 -42.20
N ASN A 351 8.79 -15.85 -41.19
CA ASN A 351 9.79 -16.90 -40.94
C ASN A 351 9.13 -18.21 -40.49
N LEU A 352 8.06 -18.15 -39.69
CA LEU A 352 7.29 -19.32 -39.29
C LEU A 352 6.58 -19.97 -40.49
N THR A 353 5.96 -19.18 -41.38
CA THR A 353 5.33 -19.73 -42.59
C THR A 353 6.37 -20.32 -43.55
N ASN A 354 7.54 -19.70 -43.68
CA ASN A 354 8.66 -20.24 -44.44
C ASN A 354 9.14 -21.57 -43.84
N ASN A 355 9.37 -21.65 -42.53
CA ASN A 355 9.76 -22.88 -41.85
C ASN A 355 8.70 -23.98 -41.98
N GLN A 356 7.42 -23.63 -41.89
CA GLN A 356 6.31 -24.56 -42.12
C GLN A 356 6.34 -25.12 -43.55
N SER A 357 6.54 -24.26 -44.55
CA SER A 357 6.65 -24.69 -45.96
C SER A 357 7.89 -25.57 -46.22
N LEU A 358 9.00 -25.29 -45.53
CA LEU A 358 10.21 -26.10 -45.60
C LEU A 358 9.96 -27.50 -44.99
N LEU A 359 9.29 -27.57 -43.85
CA LEU A 359 8.94 -28.83 -43.20
C LEU A 359 7.94 -29.64 -44.03
N THR A 360 6.92 -29.03 -44.64
CA THR A 360 6.00 -29.76 -45.52
C THR A 360 6.69 -30.24 -46.80
N SER A 361 7.63 -29.45 -47.35
CA SER A 361 8.47 -29.90 -48.47
C SER A 361 9.37 -31.06 -48.06
N LEU A 362 9.97 -31.01 -46.86
CA LEU A 362 10.79 -32.09 -46.31
C LEU A 362 9.95 -33.36 -46.08
N GLU A 363 8.76 -33.23 -45.50
CA GLU A 363 7.83 -34.33 -45.27
C GLU A 363 7.40 -34.98 -46.58
N GLY A 364 7.06 -34.17 -47.59
CA GLY A 364 6.73 -34.65 -48.94
C GLY A 364 7.90 -35.39 -49.60
N LYS A 365 9.13 -34.85 -49.49
CA LYS A 365 10.34 -35.49 -50.00
C LYS A 365 10.61 -36.81 -49.28
N MET A 366 10.56 -36.82 -47.95
CA MET A 366 10.75 -38.02 -47.14
C MET A 366 9.70 -39.09 -47.45
N GLY A 367 8.44 -38.70 -47.67
CA GLY A 367 7.39 -39.60 -48.14
C GLY A 367 7.73 -40.24 -49.49
N SER A 368 8.16 -39.43 -50.46
CA SER A 368 8.58 -39.94 -51.78
C SER A 368 9.83 -40.82 -51.74
N ASP A 369 10.80 -40.47 -50.90
CA ASP A 369 12.03 -41.23 -50.71
C ASP A 369 11.74 -42.58 -50.04
N VAL A 370 10.83 -42.63 -49.06
CA VAL A 370 10.36 -43.88 -48.45
C VAL A 370 9.61 -44.76 -49.45
N GLU A 371 8.75 -44.18 -50.29
CA GLU A 371 8.05 -44.92 -51.36
C GLU A 371 9.06 -45.51 -52.35
N ARG A 372 10.10 -44.73 -52.71
CA ARG A 372 11.18 -45.18 -53.59
C ARG A 372 12.00 -46.30 -52.95
N ILE A 373 12.41 -46.16 -51.69
CA ILE A 373 13.11 -47.24 -50.95
C ILE A 373 12.24 -48.51 -50.91
N LYS A 374 10.93 -48.38 -50.68
CA LYS A 374 10.00 -49.51 -50.68
C LYS A 374 9.92 -50.19 -52.05
N GLN A 375 9.93 -49.43 -53.15
CA GLN A 375 9.99 -49.97 -54.50
C GLN A 375 11.33 -50.67 -54.78
N ASP A 376 12.45 -50.04 -54.40
CA ASP A 376 13.79 -50.60 -54.57
C ASP A 376 13.96 -51.90 -53.77
N VAL A 377 13.44 -51.96 -52.54
CA VAL A 377 13.44 -53.19 -51.71
C VAL A 377 12.57 -54.29 -52.33
N LYS A 378 11.39 -53.95 -52.86
CA LYS A 378 10.55 -54.92 -53.59
C LYS A 378 11.27 -55.46 -54.82
N ALA A 379 11.90 -54.59 -55.61
CA ALA A 379 12.67 -55.00 -56.78
C ALA A 379 13.88 -55.87 -56.41
N LEU A 380 14.54 -55.61 -55.28
CA LEU A 380 15.59 -56.47 -54.74
C LEU A 380 15.05 -57.82 -54.28
N ASP A 381 13.92 -57.86 -53.58
CA ASP A 381 13.29 -59.12 -53.15
C ASP A 381 12.84 -59.98 -54.34
N GLU A 382 12.28 -59.35 -55.38
CA GLU A 382 11.96 -60.02 -56.65
C GLU A 382 13.20 -60.59 -57.33
N LYS A 383 14.31 -59.84 -57.39
CA LYS A 383 15.59 -60.35 -57.92
C LYS A 383 16.17 -61.49 -57.08
N ILE A 384 16.12 -61.40 -55.76
CA ILE A 384 16.56 -62.48 -54.85
C ILE A 384 15.71 -63.74 -55.06
N LYS A 385 14.39 -63.58 -55.24
CA LYS A 385 13.49 -64.70 -55.57
C LYS A 385 13.81 -65.32 -56.92
N ALA A 386 14.14 -64.51 -57.93
CA ALA A 386 14.54 -65.00 -59.25
C ALA A 386 15.88 -65.77 -59.23
N LEU A 387 16.82 -65.40 -58.34
CA LEU A 387 18.09 -66.10 -58.15
C LEU A 387 17.99 -67.37 -57.28
N LYS A 388 16.88 -67.56 -56.56
CA LYS A 388 16.60 -68.75 -55.73
C LYS A 388 15.90 -69.89 -56.51
N LYS A 389 15.65 -69.70 -57.80
CA LYS A 389 15.34 -70.75 -58.77
C LYS A 389 16.60 -71.07 -59.56
#